data_AF-A0A0F9RTT9-F1
#
_entry.id   AF-A0A0F9RTT9-F1
#
_cell.length_a   1.000
_cell.length_b   1.000
_cell.length_c   1.000
_cell.angle_alpha   90.00
_cell.angle_beta   90.00
_cell.angle_gamma   90.00
#
_symmetry.space_group_name_H-M   'P 1'
#
loop_
_entity.id
_entity.type
_entity.pdbx_description
1 polymer ?
#
loop_
_entity_poly.entity_id
_entity_poly.type
_entity_poly.pdbx_seq_one_letter_code
_entity_poly.pdbx_strand_id
1 'polypeptide(L)'
;MAKKKGKVKKTNDTKEIAIESDRRSLSDEEIENIEIDSQEIQELKNQYEEETDKYSIWRGAITEGFKKWLKGEKIYDRDKERISLYVSEETKRQWQDFKKSHKYSTISSLIRDSVDFFIEQKSDLLIGGLNKLDDKRISNISHALKEPLTTIKGFSQLLLENYKDELNEEVMNTVKNIFDQSLLLESKIISILDNIKLEDTVSHYDILLIEDDLATIRLLTSYFESKGFKCKGVVSGTKGLEELRGGIPKLILLDIILPDISGYEICKMIKDHKKYKDLPIYLLTAIPGSEVERKMGETKADGYILKPFDFSDFEVIFQYL
;
A
#
# COMPACT_ATOMS: atom_id res chain seq x y z
N MET A 1 43.87 -30.10 -5.60
CA MET A 1 43.74 -29.32 -6.85
C MET A 1 42.49 -28.45 -6.76
N ALA A 2 42.65 -27.17 -6.47
CA ALA A 2 41.55 -26.21 -6.39
C ALA A 2 41.27 -25.63 -7.80
N LYS A 3 40.08 -25.87 -8.36
CA LYS A 3 39.61 -25.15 -9.55
C LYS A 3 38.91 -23.87 -9.08
N LYS A 4 39.57 -22.72 -9.29
CA LYS A 4 38.96 -21.39 -9.25
C LYS A 4 37.82 -21.35 -10.29
N LYS A 5 36.56 -21.19 -9.86
CA LYS A 5 35.48 -20.68 -10.71
C LYS A 5 35.40 -19.17 -10.53
N GLY A 6 35.53 -18.44 -11.63
CA GLY A 6 35.50 -16.99 -11.68
C GLY A 6 34.14 -16.43 -11.22
N LYS A 7 34.18 -15.35 -10.46
CA LYS A 7 33.01 -14.51 -10.17
C LYS A 7 32.55 -13.86 -11.47
N VAL A 8 31.44 -14.30 -12.03
CA VAL A 8 30.66 -13.50 -12.99
C VAL A 8 29.70 -12.65 -12.18
N LYS A 9 29.83 -11.32 -12.29
CA LYS A 9 28.83 -10.35 -11.81
C LYS A 9 27.51 -10.66 -12.52
N LYS A 10 26.53 -11.23 -11.82
CA LYS A 10 25.13 -11.23 -12.29
C LYS A 10 24.56 -9.84 -12.04
N THR A 11 24.32 -9.10 -13.12
CA THR A 11 23.50 -7.89 -13.13
C THR A 11 22.04 -8.28 -12.91
N ASN A 12 21.34 -7.57 -12.02
CA ASN A 12 19.90 -7.71 -11.76
C ASN A 12 19.08 -7.23 -12.97
N ASP A 13 19.04 -8.03 -14.02
CA ASP A 13 18.02 -7.93 -15.07
C ASP A 13 17.19 -9.21 -15.00
N THR A 14 16.05 -9.15 -14.31
CA THR A 14 14.96 -10.12 -14.40
C THR A 14 14.41 -10.11 -15.82
N LYS A 15 15.07 -10.82 -16.74
CA LYS A 15 14.51 -11.18 -18.04
C LYS A 15 13.85 -12.54 -17.91
N GLU A 16 12.53 -12.57 -18.09
CA GLU A 16 11.80 -13.80 -18.41
C GLU A 16 12.31 -14.32 -19.76
N ILE A 17 13.25 -15.26 -19.73
CA ILE A 17 13.75 -15.91 -20.94
C ILE A 17 12.93 -17.18 -21.12
N ALA A 18 12.00 -17.17 -22.07
CA ALA A 18 11.39 -18.40 -22.56
C ALA A 18 12.45 -19.17 -23.36
N ILE A 19 12.86 -20.34 -22.87
CA ILE A 19 13.75 -21.24 -23.58
C ILE A 19 12.88 -22.05 -24.54
N GLU A 20 12.77 -21.60 -25.80
CA GLU A 20 12.15 -22.40 -26.87
C GLU A 20 13.18 -23.41 -27.39
N SER A 21 12.86 -24.69 -27.24
CA SER A 21 13.64 -25.79 -27.79
C SER A 21 12.75 -26.68 -28.63
N ASP A 22 13.19 -26.99 -29.83
CA ASP A 22 12.50 -27.85 -30.80
C ASP A 22 12.59 -29.33 -30.35
N ARG A 23 11.87 -29.69 -29.27
CA ARG A 23 11.94 -31.00 -28.61
C ARG A 23 10.60 -31.73 -28.62
N ARG A 24 10.68 -33.06 -28.72
CA ARG A 24 9.53 -33.97 -28.61
C ARG A 24 8.97 -33.90 -27.19
N SER A 25 7.73 -33.43 -27.06
CA SER A 25 6.99 -33.41 -25.78
C SER A 25 6.59 -34.82 -25.36
N LEU A 26 6.90 -35.21 -24.13
CA LEU A 26 6.42 -36.45 -23.52
C LEU A 26 5.04 -36.27 -22.89
N SER A 27 4.20 -37.29 -22.96
CA SER A 27 2.89 -37.36 -22.32
C SER A 27 2.99 -37.67 -20.81
N ASP A 28 1.90 -37.46 -20.07
CA ASP A 28 1.83 -37.75 -18.62
C ASP A 28 2.12 -39.23 -18.30
N GLU A 29 1.60 -40.17 -19.10
CA GLU A 29 1.83 -41.61 -18.93
C GLU A 29 3.29 -41.99 -19.21
N GLU A 30 3.95 -41.34 -20.15
CA GLU A 30 5.38 -41.56 -20.42
C GLU A 30 6.23 -41.03 -19.26
N ILE A 31 5.86 -39.89 -18.66
CA ILE A 31 6.60 -39.27 -17.54
C ILE A 31 6.48 -40.08 -16.25
N GLU A 32 5.32 -40.65 -15.96
CA GLU A 32 5.13 -41.49 -14.77
C GLU A 32 5.90 -42.81 -14.83
N ASN A 33 6.17 -43.32 -16.03
CA ASN A 33 6.90 -44.57 -16.25
C ASN A 33 8.40 -44.37 -16.54
N ILE A 34 8.94 -43.17 -16.32
CA ILE A 34 10.36 -42.88 -16.54
C ILE A 34 11.24 -43.71 -15.60
N GLU A 35 12.09 -44.56 -16.19
CA GLU A 35 13.24 -45.12 -15.49
C GLU A 35 14.33 -44.05 -15.35
N ILE A 36 14.56 -43.62 -14.11
CA ILE A 36 15.50 -42.56 -13.75
C ILE A 36 16.92 -42.86 -14.27
N ASP A 37 17.33 -44.13 -14.33
CA ASP A 37 18.69 -44.53 -14.72
C ASP A 37 18.84 -44.87 -16.21
N SER A 38 17.78 -44.68 -17.01
CA SER A 38 17.85 -44.91 -18.46
C SER A 38 18.74 -43.87 -19.15
N GLN A 39 19.44 -44.31 -20.20
CA GLN A 39 20.42 -43.50 -20.91
C GLN A 39 19.81 -42.27 -21.60
N GLU A 40 18.61 -42.44 -22.18
CA GLU A 40 17.83 -41.36 -22.81
C GLU A 40 17.45 -40.27 -21.81
N ILE A 41 17.05 -40.66 -20.59
CA ILE A 41 16.65 -39.73 -19.54
C ILE A 41 17.87 -39.02 -18.95
N GLN A 42 19.02 -39.68 -18.88
CA GLN A 42 20.25 -39.05 -18.40
C GLN A 42 20.73 -37.94 -19.33
N GLU A 43 20.55 -38.08 -20.65
CA GLU A 43 20.83 -37.03 -21.63
C GLU A 43 19.87 -35.84 -21.45
N LEU A 44 18.57 -36.10 -21.28
CA LEU A 44 17.55 -35.08 -21.05
C LEU A 44 17.76 -34.32 -19.72
N LYS A 45 18.20 -35.00 -18.66
CA LYS A 45 18.57 -34.35 -17.38
C LYS A 45 19.69 -33.35 -17.54
N ASN A 46 20.77 -33.76 -18.21
CA ASN A 46 21.94 -32.91 -18.42
C ASN A 46 21.54 -31.68 -19.23
N GLN A 47 20.72 -31.87 -20.26
CA GLN A 47 20.24 -30.78 -21.10
C GLN A 47 19.33 -29.80 -20.33
N TYR A 48 18.43 -30.31 -19.48
CA TYR A 48 17.59 -29.48 -18.60
C TYR A 48 18.42 -28.68 -17.59
N GLU A 49 19.37 -29.33 -16.93
CA GLU A 49 20.23 -28.71 -15.93
C GLU A 49 21.14 -27.64 -16.54
N GLU A 50 21.65 -27.87 -17.76
CA GLU A 50 22.49 -26.92 -18.49
C GLU A 50 21.69 -25.69 -18.96
N GLU A 51 20.45 -25.88 -19.41
CA GLU A 51 19.61 -24.79 -19.90
C GLU A 51 18.99 -23.94 -18.79
N THR A 52 18.65 -24.56 -17.66
CA THR A 52 17.85 -23.91 -16.61
C THR A 52 18.62 -23.63 -15.33
N ASP A 53 19.84 -24.16 -15.18
CA ASP A 53 20.63 -24.13 -13.93
C ASP A 53 19.87 -24.73 -12.72
N LYS A 54 18.86 -25.59 -12.97
CA LYS A 54 17.99 -26.22 -11.96
C LYS A 54 18.12 -27.73 -11.98
N TYR A 55 18.10 -28.35 -10.80
CA TYR A 55 18.19 -29.79 -10.65
C TYR A 55 17.00 -30.53 -11.30
N SER A 56 17.32 -31.50 -12.16
CA SER A 56 16.36 -32.41 -12.76
C SER A 56 15.79 -33.40 -11.73
N ILE A 57 16.62 -33.79 -10.75
CA ILE A 57 16.28 -34.67 -9.63
C ILE A 57 16.66 -34.02 -8.31
N TRP A 58 15.74 -34.06 -7.36
CA TRP A 58 16.01 -33.61 -5.98
C TRP A 58 15.59 -34.68 -4.98
N ARG A 59 16.55 -35.14 -4.16
CA ARG A 59 16.36 -36.21 -3.16
C ARG A 59 15.74 -37.50 -3.73
N GLY A 60 16.18 -37.89 -4.93
CA GLY A 60 15.74 -39.13 -5.57
C GLY A 60 14.40 -39.05 -6.30
N ALA A 61 13.76 -37.87 -6.37
CA ALA A 61 12.53 -37.65 -7.12
C ALA A 61 12.76 -36.66 -8.28
N ILE A 62 12.13 -36.92 -9.42
CA ILE A 62 12.06 -36.02 -10.58
C ILE A 62 11.37 -34.72 -10.14
N THR A 63 11.99 -33.58 -10.42
CA THR A 63 11.41 -32.28 -10.04
C THR A 63 10.25 -31.91 -10.96
N GLU A 64 9.26 -31.18 -10.41
CA GLU A 64 8.13 -30.68 -11.21
C GLU A 64 8.59 -29.72 -12.32
N GLY A 65 9.71 -29.02 -12.12
CA GLY A 65 10.33 -28.20 -13.15
C GLY A 65 10.80 -29.02 -14.35
N PHE A 66 11.43 -30.17 -14.08
CA PHE A 66 11.89 -31.08 -15.13
C PHE A 66 10.71 -31.79 -15.82
N LYS A 67 9.66 -32.18 -15.10
CA LYS A 67 8.45 -32.74 -15.74
C LYS A 67 7.80 -31.77 -16.72
N LYS A 68 7.67 -30.50 -16.33
CA LYS A 68 7.13 -29.45 -17.20
C LYS A 68 8.01 -29.19 -18.42
N TRP A 69 9.32 -29.21 -18.22
CA TRP A 69 10.29 -29.13 -19.31
C TRP A 69 10.11 -30.26 -20.33
N LEU A 70 9.96 -31.50 -19.86
CA LEU A 70 9.77 -32.69 -20.70
C LEU A 70 8.47 -32.63 -21.53
N LYS A 71 7.45 -31.89 -21.05
CA LYS A 71 6.20 -31.63 -21.76
C LYS A 71 6.29 -30.48 -22.78
N GLY A 72 7.43 -29.80 -22.86
CA GLY A 72 7.58 -28.60 -23.68
C GLY A 72 6.85 -27.38 -23.09
N GLU A 73 6.49 -27.40 -21.81
CA GLU A 73 5.86 -26.25 -21.15
C GLU A 73 6.91 -25.15 -20.87
N LYS A 74 6.46 -23.88 -20.94
CA LYS A 74 7.31 -22.73 -20.57
C LYS A 74 7.74 -22.82 -19.11
N ILE A 75 9.05 -22.76 -18.87
CA ILE A 75 9.63 -22.74 -17.53
C ILE A 75 9.94 -21.32 -17.15
N TYR A 76 9.22 -20.83 -16.17
CA TYR A 76 9.45 -19.51 -15.61
C TYR A 76 10.56 -19.58 -14.58
N ASP A 77 11.55 -18.71 -14.72
CA ASP A 77 12.54 -18.52 -13.68
C ASP A 77 11.95 -17.67 -12.56
N ARG A 78 11.34 -18.34 -11.59
CA ARG A 78 11.03 -17.72 -10.31
C ARG A 78 12.09 -18.18 -9.33
N ASP A 79 13.07 -17.33 -9.08
CA ASP A 79 13.90 -17.38 -7.87
C ASP A 79 12.95 -17.32 -6.66
N LYS A 80 12.51 -18.49 -6.19
CA LYS A 80 11.81 -18.60 -4.91
C LYS A 80 12.91 -18.70 -3.86
N GLU A 81 13.28 -17.57 -3.29
CA GLU A 81 14.08 -17.54 -2.06
C GLU A 81 13.38 -18.43 -1.01
N ARG A 82 14.06 -19.51 -0.62
CA ARG A 82 13.57 -20.46 0.39
C ARG A 82 14.18 -20.11 1.72
N ILE A 83 13.43 -19.43 2.57
CA ILE A 83 13.79 -19.25 3.98
C ILE A 83 13.64 -20.60 4.67
N SER A 84 14.75 -21.15 5.16
CA SER A 84 14.76 -22.38 5.97
C SER A 84 14.82 -21.99 7.44
N LEU A 85 13.75 -22.27 8.17
CA LEU A 85 13.70 -22.07 9.62
C LEU A 85 14.24 -23.31 10.32
N TYR A 86 15.27 -23.14 11.15
CA TYR A 86 15.73 -24.18 12.06
C TYR A 86 14.76 -24.27 13.23
N VAL A 87 14.10 -25.42 13.37
CA VAL A 87 13.17 -25.71 14.47
C VAL A 87 13.69 -26.90 15.28
N SER A 88 13.29 -27.01 16.54
CA SER A 88 13.66 -28.15 17.38
C SER A 88 13.12 -29.46 16.78
N GLU A 89 13.80 -30.58 17.04
CA GLU A 89 13.32 -31.89 16.58
C GLU A 89 11.95 -32.26 17.17
N GLU A 90 11.59 -31.69 18.32
CA GLU A 90 10.26 -31.81 18.92
C GLU A 90 9.19 -31.10 18.07
N THR A 91 9.39 -29.83 17.72
CA THR A 91 8.47 -29.07 16.86
C THR A 91 8.33 -29.72 15.49
N LYS A 92 9.43 -30.25 14.94
CA LYS A 92 9.42 -31.00 13.70
C LYS A 92 8.59 -32.28 13.80
N ARG A 93 8.69 -33.02 14.92
CA ARG A 93 7.87 -34.22 15.16
C ARG A 93 6.39 -33.88 15.27
N GLN A 94 6.04 -32.85 16.04
CA GLN A 94 4.67 -32.36 16.16
C GLN A 94 4.07 -31.98 14.80
N TRP A 95 4.86 -31.30 13.94
CA TRP A 95 4.42 -30.98 12.58
C TRP A 95 4.21 -32.23 11.72
N GLN A 96 5.11 -33.23 11.80
CA GLN A 96 4.94 -34.47 11.05
C GLN A 96 3.72 -35.27 11.51
N ASP A 97 3.40 -35.27 12.80
CA ASP A 97 2.21 -35.93 13.32
C ASP A 97 0.93 -35.17 12.94
N PHE A 98 0.96 -33.83 12.98
CA PHE A 98 -0.13 -32.98 12.46
C PHE A 98 -0.45 -33.28 10.99
N LYS A 99 0.58 -33.45 10.14
CA LYS A 99 0.42 -33.81 8.73
C LYS A 99 -0.25 -35.17 8.49
N LYS A 100 -0.11 -36.12 9.40
CA LYS A 100 -0.73 -37.46 9.25
C LYS A 100 -2.25 -37.41 9.43
N SER A 101 -2.74 -36.46 10.23
CA SER A 101 -4.15 -36.33 10.59
C SER A 101 -4.87 -35.19 9.87
N HIS A 102 -4.17 -34.38 9.09
CA HIS A 102 -4.72 -33.22 8.39
C HIS A 102 -4.31 -33.18 6.91
N LYS A 103 -5.16 -32.61 6.05
CA LYS A 103 -4.95 -32.53 4.59
C LYS A 103 -3.77 -31.65 4.14
N TYR A 104 -3.09 -30.98 5.05
CA TYR A 104 -2.08 -29.96 4.72
C TYR A 104 -0.68 -30.57 4.61
N SER A 105 -0.10 -30.55 3.42
CA SER A 105 1.25 -31.10 3.18
C SER A 105 2.38 -30.10 3.51
N THR A 106 2.07 -28.80 3.56
CA THR A 106 3.01 -27.71 3.81
C THR A 106 2.42 -26.66 4.76
N ILE A 107 3.29 -25.93 5.46
CA ILE A 107 2.86 -24.78 6.28
C ILE A 107 2.22 -23.71 5.37
N SER A 108 2.77 -23.50 4.18
CA SER A 108 2.21 -22.54 3.21
C SER A 108 0.79 -22.88 2.77
N SER A 109 0.46 -24.17 2.57
CA SER A 109 -0.92 -24.58 2.27
C SER A 109 -1.86 -24.36 3.44
N LEU A 110 -1.40 -24.60 4.67
CA LEU A 110 -2.20 -24.34 5.88
C LEU A 110 -2.46 -22.85 6.06
N ILE A 111 -1.43 -22.00 5.90
CA ILE A 111 -1.56 -20.55 5.99
C ILE A 111 -2.52 -20.04 4.91
N ARG A 112 -2.37 -20.51 3.67
CA ARG A 112 -3.25 -20.09 2.57
C ARG A 112 -4.71 -20.44 2.85
N ASP A 113 -5.03 -21.70 3.17
CA ASP A 113 -6.40 -22.10 3.50
C ASP A 113 -6.95 -21.33 4.72
N SER A 114 -6.09 -21.01 5.70
CA SER A 114 -6.50 -20.23 6.88
C SER A 114 -6.82 -18.77 6.54
N VAL A 115 -6.00 -18.16 5.65
CA VAL A 115 -6.23 -16.81 5.14
C VAL A 115 -7.46 -16.77 4.26
N ASP A 116 -7.63 -17.74 3.36
CA ASP A 116 -8.81 -17.86 2.50
C ASP A 116 -10.07 -18.04 3.33
N PHE A 117 -10.05 -18.92 4.34
CA PHE A 117 -11.15 -19.08 5.29
C PHE A 117 -11.47 -17.78 6.05
N PHE A 118 -10.45 -17.05 6.51
CA PHE A 118 -10.62 -15.76 7.16
C PHE A 118 -11.24 -14.72 6.22
N ILE A 119 -10.77 -14.68 4.96
CA ILE A 119 -11.30 -13.80 3.92
C ILE A 119 -12.74 -14.16 3.60
N GLU A 120 -13.09 -15.43 3.41
CA GLU A 120 -14.46 -15.89 3.12
C GLU A 120 -15.42 -15.59 4.27
N GLN A 121 -15.01 -15.88 5.51
CA GLN A 121 -15.86 -15.61 6.68
C GLN A 121 -16.05 -14.11 6.95
N LYS A 122 -15.05 -13.28 6.62
CA LYS A 122 -15.16 -11.82 6.67
C LYS A 122 -15.83 -11.24 5.43
N SER A 123 -15.77 -11.92 4.29
CA SER A 123 -16.40 -11.53 3.03
C SER A 123 -17.91 -11.43 3.18
N ASP A 124 -18.58 -12.34 3.90
CA ASP A 124 -20.01 -12.21 4.18
C ASP A 124 -20.35 -10.99 5.06
N LEU A 125 -19.44 -10.59 5.95
CA LEU A 125 -19.52 -9.34 6.73
C LEU A 125 -19.19 -8.08 5.89
N LEU A 126 -18.41 -8.23 4.81
CA LEU A 126 -17.90 -7.16 3.94
C LEU A 126 -18.79 -6.91 2.72
N ILE A 127 -19.44 -7.95 2.16
CA ILE A 127 -20.20 -7.93 0.91
C ILE A 127 -21.71 -7.80 1.18
N GLY A 128 -22.18 -8.16 2.39
CA GLY A 128 -23.56 -7.96 2.85
C GLY A 128 -23.93 -6.49 3.06
N GLY A 129 -24.04 -5.74 1.97
CA GLY A 129 -24.56 -4.37 1.92
C GLY A 129 -23.55 -3.32 1.46
N LEU A 130 -23.13 -3.38 0.19
CA LEU A 130 -22.40 -2.31 -0.52
C LEU A 130 -23.21 -1.01 -0.74
N ASN A 131 -24.30 -0.79 0.01
CA ASN A 131 -25.19 0.37 -0.15
C ASN A 131 -25.34 1.20 1.14
N LYS A 132 -24.38 1.13 2.06
CA LYS A 132 -24.11 2.09 3.17
C LYS A 132 -23.08 1.47 4.12
N LEU A 133 -21.80 1.76 3.92
CA LEU A 133 -20.79 1.53 4.95
C LEU A 133 -20.95 2.62 6.01
N ASP A 134 -21.37 2.23 7.22
CA ASP A 134 -21.38 3.14 8.38
C ASP A 134 -20.00 3.21 9.04
N ASP A 135 -19.73 4.30 9.78
CA ASP A 135 -18.46 4.53 10.48
C ASP A 135 -18.04 3.35 11.38
N LYS A 136 -19.02 2.62 11.90
CA LYS A 136 -18.81 1.46 12.78
C LYS A 136 -18.25 0.26 12.01
N ARG A 137 -18.72 -0.01 10.78
CA ARG A 137 -18.17 -1.07 9.92
C ARG A 137 -16.78 -0.73 9.41
N ILE A 138 -16.54 0.51 8.98
CA ILE A 138 -15.20 0.96 8.55
C ILE A 138 -14.19 0.85 9.72
N SER A 139 -14.60 1.23 10.93
CA SER A 139 -13.79 1.06 12.13
C SER A 139 -13.46 -0.41 12.41
N ASN A 140 -14.43 -1.31 12.28
CA ASN A 140 -14.22 -2.75 12.46
C ASN A 140 -13.26 -3.34 11.41
N ILE A 141 -13.36 -2.91 10.15
CA ILE A 141 -12.45 -3.32 9.07
C ILE A 141 -11.04 -2.80 9.37
N SER A 142 -10.93 -1.52 9.77
CA SER A 142 -9.65 -0.92 10.17
C SER A 142 -8.97 -1.70 11.29
N HIS A 143 -9.73 -2.06 12.33
CA HIS A 143 -9.21 -2.84 13.44
C HIS A 143 -8.77 -4.25 13.01
N ALA A 144 -9.59 -4.95 12.22
CA ALA A 144 -9.30 -6.30 11.75
C ALA A 144 -8.05 -6.36 10.85
N LEU A 145 -7.76 -5.28 10.11
CA LEU A 145 -6.55 -5.17 9.29
C LEU A 145 -5.33 -4.70 10.09
N LYS A 146 -5.50 -3.78 11.04
CA LYS A 146 -4.41 -3.26 11.88
C LYS A 146 -3.84 -4.30 12.84
N GLU A 147 -4.68 -5.18 13.38
CA GLU A 147 -4.28 -6.17 14.40
C GLU A 147 -3.18 -7.15 13.93
N PRO A 148 -3.31 -7.85 12.78
CA PRO A 148 -2.24 -8.69 12.25
C PRO A 148 -1.02 -7.87 11.82
N LEU A 149 -1.23 -6.65 11.29
CA LEU A 149 -0.15 -5.79 10.82
C LEU A 149 0.71 -5.24 11.97
N THR A 150 0.07 -4.85 13.08
CA THR A 150 0.72 -4.41 14.32
C THR A 150 1.59 -5.53 14.88
N THR A 151 1.10 -6.77 14.79
CA THR A 151 1.85 -7.95 15.22
C THR A 151 3.08 -8.20 14.35
N ILE A 152 2.94 -8.16 13.02
CA ILE A 152 4.06 -8.32 12.07
C ILE A 152 5.11 -7.21 12.26
N LYS A 153 4.66 -5.97 12.38
CA LYS A 153 5.49 -4.78 12.64
C LYS A 153 6.22 -4.91 13.98
N GLY A 154 5.52 -5.29 15.04
CA GLY A 154 6.09 -5.46 16.37
C GLY A 154 7.14 -6.57 16.42
N PHE A 155 6.87 -7.74 15.84
CA PHE A 155 7.86 -8.83 15.80
C PHE A 155 9.07 -8.49 14.93
N SER A 156 8.87 -7.88 13.76
CA SER A 156 9.99 -7.45 12.92
C SER A 156 10.84 -6.37 13.59
N GLN A 157 10.22 -5.44 14.31
CA GLN A 157 10.91 -4.44 15.12
C GLN A 157 11.71 -5.08 16.27
N LEU A 158 11.09 -5.98 17.04
CA LEU A 158 11.77 -6.69 18.14
C LEU A 158 12.99 -7.49 17.65
N LEU A 159 12.89 -8.13 16.48
CA LEU A 159 14.01 -8.84 15.87
C LEU A 159 15.14 -7.89 15.47
N LEU A 160 14.81 -6.71 14.92
CA LEU A 160 15.80 -5.70 14.52
C LEU A 160 16.44 -4.98 15.71
N GLU A 161 15.74 -4.84 16.83
CA GLU A 161 16.22 -4.13 18.01
C GLU A 161 16.99 -5.04 18.97
N ASN A 162 16.45 -6.24 19.26
CA ASN A 162 16.97 -7.10 20.34
C ASN A 162 17.89 -8.22 19.87
N TYR A 163 17.82 -8.60 18.58
CA TYR A 163 18.56 -9.74 18.05
C TYR A 163 19.48 -9.35 16.89
N LYS A 164 19.69 -8.04 16.66
CA LYS A 164 20.46 -7.51 15.53
C LYS A 164 21.85 -8.17 15.38
N ASP A 165 22.53 -8.36 16.50
CA ASP A 165 23.90 -8.89 16.53
C ASP A 165 23.95 -10.43 16.35
N GLU A 166 22.82 -11.11 16.49
CA GLU A 166 22.67 -12.56 16.29
C GLU A 166 22.18 -12.91 14.88
N LEU A 167 21.68 -11.91 14.13
CA LEU A 167 21.15 -12.06 12.77
C LEU A 167 22.26 -11.81 11.74
N ASN A 168 22.28 -12.64 10.69
CA ASN A 168 23.15 -12.36 9.54
C ASN A 168 22.57 -11.21 8.69
N GLU A 169 23.42 -10.58 7.85
CA GLU A 169 23.03 -9.39 7.08
C GLU A 169 21.84 -9.63 6.14
N GLU A 170 21.72 -10.83 5.55
CA GLU A 170 20.65 -11.18 4.62
C GLU A 170 19.30 -11.26 5.33
N VAL A 171 19.26 -11.92 6.50
CA VAL A 171 18.08 -12.00 7.35
C VAL A 171 17.73 -10.62 7.90
N MET A 172 18.73 -9.83 8.34
CA MET A 172 18.50 -8.46 8.81
C MET A 172 17.87 -7.59 7.72
N ASN A 173 18.36 -7.66 6.48
CA ASN A 173 17.79 -6.94 5.34
C ASN A 173 16.36 -7.40 5.02
N THR A 174 16.09 -8.69 5.13
CA THR A 174 14.75 -9.26 4.93
C THR A 174 13.77 -8.78 6.00
N VAL A 175 14.16 -8.84 7.29
CA VAL A 175 13.32 -8.37 8.40
C VAL A 175 13.09 -6.86 8.30
N LYS A 176 14.11 -6.09 7.89
CA LYS A 176 13.98 -4.66 7.59
C LYS A 176 12.98 -4.41 6.46
N ASN A 177 13.04 -5.17 5.37
CA ASN A 177 12.07 -5.05 4.28
C ASN A 177 10.66 -5.41 4.76
N ILE A 178 10.49 -6.46 5.57
CA ILE A 178 9.18 -6.81 6.17
C ILE A 178 8.63 -5.65 7.02
N PHE A 179 9.49 -5.04 7.85
CA PHE A 179 9.11 -3.88 8.66
C PHE A 179 8.72 -2.69 7.77
N ASP A 180 9.55 -2.32 6.80
CA ASP A 180 9.30 -1.20 5.88
C ASP A 180 8.01 -1.41 5.05
N GLN A 181 7.78 -2.64 4.55
CA GLN A 181 6.55 -2.98 3.84
C GLN A 181 5.33 -2.97 4.76
N SER A 182 5.48 -3.33 6.04
CA SER A 182 4.37 -3.26 7.01
C SER A 182 3.91 -1.82 7.24
N LEU A 183 4.86 -0.87 7.33
CA LEU A 183 4.57 0.58 7.43
C LEU A 183 3.89 1.11 6.16
N LEU A 184 4.37 0.70 4.99
CA LEU A 184 3.78 1.08 3.71
C LEU A 184 2.34 0.57 3.58
N LEU A 185 2.11 -0.69 3.96
CA LEU A 185 0.78 -1.29 3.92
C LEU A 185 -0.17 -0.62 4.92
N GLU A 186 0.31 -0.30 6.14
CA GLU A 186 -0.45 0.43 7.16
C GLU A 186 -0.93 1.79 6.61
N SER A 187 -0.01 2.52 5.97
CA SER A 187 -0.30 3.82 5.35
C SER A 187 -1.30 3.70 4.20
N LYS A 188 -1.18 2.68 3.36
CA LYS A 188 -2.12 2.41 2.25
C LYS A 188 -3.51 2.03 2.75
N ILE A 189 -3.60 1.21 3.81
CA ILE A 189 -4.88 0.84 4.43
C ILE A 189 -5.55 2.09 5.01
N ILE A 190 -4.81 2.93 5.74
CA ILE A 190 -5.33 4.20 6.24
C ILE A 190 -5.85 5.06 5.08
N SER A 191 -5.06 5.23 4.02
CA SER A 191 -5.48 5.99 2.84
C SER A 191 -6.72 5.41 2.16
N ILE A 192 -6.83 4.09 2.01
CA ILE A 192 -8.01 3.44 1.41
C ILE A 192 -9.22 3.61 2.32
N LEU A 193 -9.08 3.44 3.63
CA LEU A 193 -10.18 3.62 4.57
C LEU A 193 -10.64 5.08 4.63
N ASP A 194 -9.71 6.03 4.54
CA ASP A 194 -10.04 7.45 4.39
C ASP A 194 -10.74 7.70 3.06
N ASN A 195 -10.32 7.07 1.96
CA ASN A 195 -10.99 7.16 0.66
C ASN A 195 -12.38 6.50 0.64
N ILE A 196 -12.58 5.40 1.35
CA ILE A 196 -13.89 4.73 1.49
C ILE A 196 -14.84 5.62 2.31
N LYS A 197 -14.33 6.32 3.33
CA LYS A 197 -15.11 7.38 4.00
C LYS A 197 -15.49 8.51 3.04
N LEU A 198 -14.68 8.81 2.02
CA LEU A 198 -15.00 9.80 0.98
C LEU A 198 -16.09 9.32 0.00
N GLU A 199 -16.28 8.02 -0.21
CA GLU A 199 -17.30 7.47 -1.12
C GLU A 199 -18.70 7.39 -0.49
N ASP A 200 -18.81 7.13 0.83
CA ASP A 200 -20.11 7.00 1.54
C ASP A 200 -20.46 8.19 2.46
N THR A 201 -19.57 9.18 2.60
CA THR A 201 -19.92 10.46 3.19
C THR A 201 -19.52 11.59 2.26
N VAL A 202 -20.50 12.36 1.79
CA VAL A 202 -20.26 13.77 1.48
C VAL A 202 -19.68 14.34 2.76
N SER A 203 -18.36 14.46 2.85
CA SER A 203 -17.73 15.00 4.03
C SER A 203 -18.12 16.46 4.12
N HIS A 204 -19.13 16.73 4.95
CA HIS A 204 -19.57 18.09 5.24
C HIS A 204 -18.55 18.67 6.22
N TYR A 205 -17.39 19.06 5.69
CA TYR A 205 -16.48 19.94 6.41
C TYR A 205 -17.16 21.29 6.52
N ASP A 206 -17.16 21.90 7.70
CA ASP A 206 -17.67 23.26 7.85
C ASP A 206 -16.70 24.25 7.17
N ILE A 207 -15.39 23.99 7.29
CA ILE A 207 -14.34 24.87 6.80
C ILE A 207 -13.34 24.10 5.93
N LEU A 208 -13.08 24.59 4.73
CA LEU A 208 -11.93 24.18 3.91
C LEU A 208 -10.84 25.25 4.01
N LEU A 209 -9.69 24.89 4.57
CA LEU A 209 -8.50 25.74 4.68
C LEU A 209 -7.49 25.37 3.60
N ILE A 210 -7.15 26.31 2.73
CA ILE A 210 -6.19 26.15 1.63
C ILE A 210 -4.98 27.04 1.93
N GLU A 211 -3.86 26.45 2.31
CA GLU A 211 -2.69 27.12 2.88
C GLU A 211 -1.45 26.23 2.67
N ASP A 212 -0.30 26.77 2.28
CA ASP A 212 0.90 25.95 2.05
C ASP A 212 1.75 25.72 3.31
N ASP A 213 1.65 26.61 4.31
CA ASP A 213 2.33 26.44 5.59
C ASP A 213 1.62 25.43 6.52
N LEU A 214 2.28 24.29 6.73
CA LEU A 214 1.80 23.21 7.61
C LEU A 214 1.60 23.66 9.07
N ALA A 215 2.37 24.64 9.56
CA ALA A 215 2.20 25.14 10.92
C ALA A 215 0.88 25.91 11.06
N THR A 216 0.60 26.81 10.11
CA THR A 216 -0.66 27.56 10.01
C THR A 216 -1.85 26.62 9.84
N ILE A 217 -1.76 25.60 8.98
CA ILE A 217 -2.81 24.58 8.84
C ILE A 217 -3.12 23.93 10.18
N ARG A 218 -2.09 23.41 10.88
CA ARG A 218 -2.28 22.73 12.16
C ARG A 218 -2.92 23.65 13.21
N LEU A 219 -2.44 24.89 13.29
CA LEU A 219 -2.95 25.90 14.21
C LEU A 219 -4.44 26.17 13.98
N LEU A 220 -4.81 26.52 12.75
CA LEU A 220 -6.18 26.89 12.42
C LEU A 220 -7.14 25.70 12.47
N THR A 221 -6.72 24.52 12.01
CA THR A 221 -7.52 23.30 12.14
C THR A 221 -7.80 22.99 13.61
N SER A 222 -6.78 22.99 14.47
CA SER A 222 -6.95 22.77 15.92
C SER A 222 -7.85 23.83 16.57
N TYR A 223 -7.72 25.10 16.17
CA TYR A 223 -8.56 26.18 16.66
C TYR A 223 -10.04 25.96 16.32
N PHE A 224 -10.39 25.71 15.06
CA PHE A 224 -11.77 25.52 14.65
C PHE A 224 -12.39 24.21 15.20
N GLU A 225 -11.61 23.14 15.28
CA GLU A 225 -12.04 21.89 15.91
C GLU A 225 -12.33 22.10 17.40
N SER A 226 -11.54 22.90 18.11
CA SER A 226 -11.82 23.26 19.51
C SER A 226 -13.11 24.05 19.70
N LYS A 227 -13.60 24.71 18.64
CA LYS A 227 -14.89 25.41 18.58
C LYS A 227 -16.04 24.52 18.11
N GLY A 228 -15.78 23.24 17.80
CA GLY A 228 -16.79 22.26 17.39
C GLY A 228 -17.03 22.17 15.88
N PHE A 229 -16.21 22.84 15.06
CA PHE A 229 -16.34 22.82 13.60
C PHE A 229 -15.41 21.77 12.97
N LYS A 230 -15.86 21.14 11.90
CA LYS A 230 -15.03 20.25 11.09
C LYS A 230 -14.20 21.08 10.11
N CYS A 231 -12.90 21.20 10.36
CA CYS A 231 -11.97 21.92 9.51
C CYS A 231 -11.06 20.95 8.76
N LYS A 232 -10.95 21.11 7.43
CA LYS A 232 -10.03 20.34 6.59
C LYS A 232 -8.97 21.28 6.01
N GLY A 233 -7.70 21.02 6.34
CA GLY A 233 -6.55 21.73 5.75
C GLY A 233 -5.96 21.00 4.54
N VAL A 234 -5.63 21.75 3.49
CA VAL A 234 -4.91 21.27 2.30
C VAL A 234 -3.77 22.22 1.91
N VAL A 235 -2.70 21.63 1.38
CA VAL A 235 -1.38 22.28 1.19
C VAL A 235 -1.19 22.98 -0.16
N SER A 236 -2.21 22.99 -1.02
CA SER A 236 -2.10 23.56 -2.37
C SER A 236 -3.47 23.93 -2.94
N GLY A 237 -3.48 24.86 -3.89
CA GLY A 237 -4.70 25.30 -4.56
C GLY A 237 -5.37 24.19 -5.36
N THR A 238 -4.57 23.40 -6.06
CA THR A 238 -4.99 22.19 -6.78
C THR A 238 -5.76 21.22 -5.90
N LYS A 239 -5.24 20.88 -4.72
CA LYS A 239 -5.93 20.02 -3.75
C LYS A 239 -7.22 20.68 -3.24
N GLY A 240 -7.22 21.98 -2.98
CA GLY A 240 -8.43 22.70 -2.57
C GLY A 240 -9.56 22.60 -3.60
N LEU A 241 -9.24 22.72 -4.89
CA LEU A 241 -10.19 22.54 -5.98
C LEU A 241 -10.67 21.09 -6.14
N GLU A 242 -9.81 20.11 -5.86
CA GLU A 242 -10.18 18.69 -5.84
C GLU A 242 -11.15 18.37 -4.70
N GLU A 243 -10.89 18.87 -3.48
CA GLU A 243 -11.77 18.69 -2.32
C GLU A 243 -13.18 19.26 -2.56
N LEU A 244 -13.30 20.40 -3.26
CA LEU A 244 -14.59 20.98 -3.65
C LEU A 244 -15.43 20.10 -4.57
N ARG A 245 -14.83 19.11 -5.24
CA ARG A 245 -15.56 18.10 -6.03
C ARG A 245 -16.19 17.04 -5.14
N GLY A 246 -15.56 16.72 -4.01
CA GLY A 246 -16.02 15.74 -3.02
C GLY A 246 -17.08 16.28 -2.05
N GLY A 247 -17.12 17.59 -1.80
CA GLY A 247 -18.12 18.21 -0.93
C GLY A 247 -18.10 19.73 -1.00
N ILE A 248 -19.22 20.38 -0.67
CA ILE A 248 -19.29 21.85 -0.53
C ILE A 248 -19.14 22.18 0.95
N PRO A 249 -18.06 22.86 1.38
CA PRO A 249 -17.93 23.32 2.75
C PRO A 249 -18.90 24.48 3.03
N LYS A 250 -19.02 24.92 4.28
CA LYS A 250 -19.76 26.16 4.59
C LYS A 250 -18.93 27.42 4.35
N LEU A 251 -17.61 27.32 4.46
CA LEU A 251 -16.66 28.43 4.31
C LEU A 251 -15.33 27.93 3.73
N ILE A 252 -14.69 28.77 2.92
CA ILE A 252 -13.29 28.59 2.52
C ILE A 252 -12.43 29.68 3.17
N LEU A 253 -11.32 29.26 3.79
CA LEU A 253 -10.19 30.10 4.14
C LEU A 253 -9.08 29.84 3.13
N LEU A 254 -8.63 30.86 2.41
CA LEU A 254 -7.76 30.70 1.25
C LEU A 254 -6.55 31.63 1.32
N ASP A 255 -5.35 31.08 1.42
CA ASP A 255 -4.15 31.89 1.23
C ASP A 255 -4.10 32.46 -0.20
N ILE A 256 -3.72 33.73 -0.30
CA ILE A 256 -3.45 34.39 -1.57
C ILE A 256 -2.16 33.88 -2.19
N ILE A 257 -1.13 33.61 -1.38
CA ILE A 257 0.20 33.20 -1.85
C ILE A 257 0.31 31.69 -1.69
N LEU A 258 0.11 30.96 -2.78
CA LEU A 258 0.26 29.51 -2.84
C LEU A 258 1.34 29.14 -3.88
N PRO A 259 1.98 27.96 -3.75
CA PRO A 259 3.08 27.56 -4.63
C PRO A 259 2.64 27.18 -6.04
N ASP A 260 1.36 26.87 -6.26
CA ASP A 260 0.83 26.36 -7.53
C ASP A 260 -0.06 27.36 -8.26
N ILE A 261 -1.19 27.76 -7.66
CA ILE A 261 -2.17 28.66 -8.26
C ILE A 261 -2.44 29.80 -7.28
N SER A 262 -2.46 31.05 -7.77
CA SER A 262 -2.74 32.20 -6.90
C SER A 262 -4.12 32.08 -6.24
N GLY A 263 -4.23 32.42 -4.96
CA GLY A 263 -5.51 32.41 -4.25
C GLY A 263 -6.55 33.35 -4.88
N TYR A 264 -6.11 34.43 -5.54
CA TYR A 264 -7.03 35.28 -6.30
C TYR A 264 -7.67 34.54 -7.49
N GLU A 265 -6.88 33.74 -8.21
CA GLU A 265 -7.36 32.97 -9.35
C GLU A 265 -8.31 31.86 -8.90
N ILE A 266 -7.95 31.14 -7.82
CA ILE A 266 -8.81 30.12 -7.20
C ILE A 266 -10.14 30.72 -6.77
N CYS A 267 -10.11 31.84 -6.05
CA CYS A 267 -11.32 32.54 -5.60
C CYS A 267 -12.22 32.88 -6.80
N LYS A 268 -11.64 33.46 -7.86
CA LYS A 268 -12.39 33.80 -9.07
C LYS A 268 -12.99 32.56 -9.75
N MET A 269 -12.22 31.48 -9.89
CA MET A 269 -12.69 30.21 -10.45
C MET A 269 -13.89 29.66 -9.68
N ILE A 270 -13.86 29.73 -8.35
CA ILE A 270 -14.94 29.26 -7.48
C ILE A 270 -16.16 30.19 -7.62
N LYS A 271 -15.96 31.51 -7.56
CA LYS A 271 -17.03 32.50 -7.61
C LYS A 271 -17.72 32.60 -8.97
N ASP A 272 -17.04 32.27 -10.06
CA ASP A 272 -17.63 32.21 -11.41
C ASP A 272 -18.33 30.86 -11.69
N HIS A 273 -18.13 29.85 -10.84
CA HIS A 273 -18.76 28.54 -10.99
C HIS A 273 -20.19 28.51 -10.41
N LYS A 274 -21.18 28.15 -11.24
CA LYS A 274 -22.62 28.18 -10.87
C LYS A 274 -22.97 27.47 -9.56
N LYS A 275 -22.26 26.37 -9.24
CA LYS A 275 -22.47 25.57 -8.02
C LYS A 275 -21.87 26.21 -6.76
N TYR A 276 -20.80 27.00 -6.88
CA TYR A 276 -20.00 27.48 -5.75
C TYR A 276 -20.00 29.00 -5.59
N LYS A 277 -20.66 29.73 -6.51
CA LYS A 277 -20.67 31.20 -6.52
C LYS A 277 -21.09 31.86 -5.20
N ASP A 278 -21.96 31.20 -4.45
CA ASP A 278 -22.53 31.71 -3.19
C ASP A 278 -21.76 31.19 -1.96
N LEU A 279 -20.72 30.36 -2.16
CA LEU A 279 -19.87 29.83 -1.09
C LEU A 279 -19.03 30.98 -0.50
N PRO A 280 -19.10 31.25 0.81
CA PRO A 280 -18.26 32.24 1.47
C PRO A 280 -16.76 31.90 1.33
N ILE A 281 -15.96 32.89 0.92
CA ILE A 281 -14.50 32.79 0.79
C ILE A 281 -13.86 33.98 1.49
N TYR A 282 -13.01 33.69 2.48
CA TYR A 282 -12.16 34.68 3.14
C TYR A 282 -10.70 34.43 2.76
N LEU A 283 -10.05 35.49 2.26
CA LEU A 283 -8.64 35.43 1.88
C LEU A 283 -7.75 35.58 3.11
N LEU A 284 -6.76 34.71 3.28
CA LEU A 284 -5.67 34.86 4.24
C LEU A 284 -4.48 35.48 3.52
N THR A 285 -3.86 36.52 4.06
CA THR A 285 -2.81 37.20 3.30
C THR A 285 -1.80 37.99 4.11
N ALA A 286 -0.53 37.90 3.72
CA ALA A 286 0.52 38.81 4.18
C ALA A 286 0.63 40.08 3.31
N ILE A 287 -0.18 40.20 2.25
CA ILE A 287 -0.19 41.38 1.36
C ILE A 287 -0.90 42.53 2.10
N PRO A 288 -0.41 43.78 1.98
CA PRO A 288 -1.07 44.94 2.59
C PRO A 288 -2.55 45.04 2.19
N GLY A 289 -3.43 45.29 3.16
CA GLY A 289 -4.89 45.31 2.95
C GLY A 289 -5.35 46.25 1.83
N SER A 290 -4.67 47.39 1.65
CA SER A 290 -4.98 48.34 0.56
C SER A 290 -4.75 47.76 -0.84
N GLU A 291 -3.81 46.83 -1.02
CA GLU A 291 -3.64 46.11 -2.29
C GLU A 291 -4.71 45.03 -2.45
N VAL A 292 -5.04 44.33 -1.36
CA VAL A 292 -6.07 43.30 -1.37
C VAL A 292 -7.42 43.90 -1.75
N GLU A 293 -7.82 45.01 -1.13
CA GLU A 293 -9.07 45.73 -1.40
C GLU A 293 -9.24 46.12 -2.87
N ARG A 294 -8.16 46.52 -3.54
CA ARG A 294 -8.20 46.83 -4.98
C ARG A 294 -8.51 45.61 -5.84
N LYS A 295 -8.07 44.42 -5.43
CA LYS A 295 -8.28 43.14 -6.14
C LYS A 295 -9.56 42.43 -5.72
N MET A 296 -10.13 42.73 -4.55
CA MET A 296 -11.38 42.14 -4.04
C MET A 296 -12.55 42.30 -5.02
N GLY A 297 -12.64 43.44 -5.71
CA GLY A 297 -13.68 43.70 -6.71
C GLY A 297 -13.66 42.73 -7.90
N GLU A 298 -12.49 42.18 -8.23
CA GLU A 298 -12.31 41.24 -9.34
C GLU A 298 -12.55 39.78 -8.92
N THR A 299 -12.25 39.44 -7.66
CA THR A 299 -12.35 38.07 -7.15
C THR A 299 -13.70 37.74 -6.51
N LYS A 300 -14.47 38.76 -6.11
CA LYS A 300 -15.76 38.63 -5.39
C LYS A 300 -15.64 37.85 -4.08
N ALA A 301 -14.47 37.87 -3.43
CA ALA A 301 -14.30 37.29 -2.09
C ALA A 301 -15.17 38.05 -1.07
N ASP A 302 -15.57 37.37 0.00
CA ASP A 302 -16.48 37.90 1.02
C ASP A 302 -15.74 38.71 2.10
N GLY A 303 -14.43 38.48 2.23
CA GLY A 303 -13.56 39.24 3.12
C GLY A 303 -12.12 38.80 3.04
N TYR A 304 -11.28 39.39 3.89
CA TYR A 304 -9.88 39.01 4.04
C TYR A 304 -9.44 39.14 5.51
N ILE A 305 -8.43 38.37 5.90
CA ILE A 305 -7.77 38.37 7.20
C ILE A 305 -6.27 38.54 6.95
N LEU A 306 -5.65 39.52 7.59
CA LEU A 306 -4.24 39.84 7.42
C LEU A 306 -3.37 38.93 8.29
N LYS A 307 -2.26 38.44 7.74
CA LYS A 307 -1.18 37.77 8.48
C LYS A 307 -0.17 38.83 8.95
N PRO A 308 0.33 38.74 10.20
CA PRO A 308 -0.09 37.82 11.26
C PRO A 308 -1.49 38.19 11.79
N PHE A 309 -2.25 37.17 12.19
CA PHE A 309 -3.61 37.30 12.74
C PHE A 309 -3.67 36.78 14.18
N ASP A 310 -4.67 37.25 14.91
CA ASP A 310 -5.11 36.72 16.19
C ASP A 310 -6.39 35.88 16.02
N PHE A 311 -6.73 35.03 17.00
CA PHE A 311 -7.95 34.22 16.94
C PHE A 311 -9.24 35.05 16.88
N SER A 312 -9.22 36.29 17.39
CA SER A 312 -10.33 37.24 17.31
C SER A 312 -10.63 37.70 15.89
N ASP A 313 -9.64 37.70 14.99
CA ASP A 313 -9.84 38.13 13.60
C ASP A 313 -10.80 37.20 12.83
N PHE A 314 -10.95 35.96 13.32
CA PHE A 314 -11.88 34.98 12.79
C PHE A 314 -13.30 35.11 13.36
N GLU A 315 -13.60 36.09 14.22
CA GLU A 315 -14.96 36.25 14.75
C GLU A 315 -15.99 36.52 13.64
N VAL A 316 -15.59 37.29 12.63
CA VAL A 316 -16.44 37.65 11.48
C VAL A 316 -16.88 36.43 10.65
N ILE A 317 -16.12 35.34 10.67
CA ILE A 317 -16.42 34.17 9.84
C ILE A 317 -17.41 33.19 10.50
N PHE A 318 -17.62 33.26 11.82
CA PHE A 318 -18.55 32.35 12.51
C PHE A 318 -20.01 32.55 12.10
N GLN A 319 -20.37 33.68 11.51
CA GLN A 319 -21.71 33.89 10.95
C GLN A 319 -22.06 32.92 9.81
N TYR A 320 -21.06 32.28 9.21
CA TYR A 320 -21.22 31.32 8.10
C TYR A 320 -21.22 29.85 8.57
N LEU A 321 -20.95 29.56 9.85
CA LEU A 321 -20.70 28.21 10.38
C LEU A 321 -21.82 27.69 11.28
#